data_AF-A0A830ENX7-F1
#
_entry.id   AF-A0A830ENX7-F1
#
_cell.length_a   1.000
_cell.length_b   1.000
_cell.length_c   1.000
_cell.angle_alpha   90.00
_cell.angle_beta   90.00
_cell.angle_gamma   90.00
#
_symmetry.space_group_name_H-M   'P 1'
#
loop_
_entity.id
_entity.type
_entity.pdbx_description
1 polymer ?
#
loop_
_entity_poly.entity_id
_entity_poly.type
_entity_poly.pdbx_seq_one_letter_code
_entity_poly.pdbx_strand_id
1 'polypeptide(L)'
;MVHDPFPLVKQLQGGTFWLFTKFPNYDLTSASSFGRHFPDADTVPPMTDEATIARERIERLQSLAREAVQAGNEERARSYVRRARRVAERHRLRLPRSFERSTCDACDTYLLHGHNARSRTQSGHVVITCDCGSQSRYPYD
;
A
#
# COMPACT_ATOMS: atom_id res chain seq x y z
N MET A 1 -22.45 -6.13 -18.59
CA MET A 1 -22.53 -5.99 -17.12
C MET A 1 -21.37 -5.11 -16.70
N VAL A 2 -21.61 -3.80 -16.76
CA VAL A 2 -20.69 -2.73 -16.39
C VAL A 2 -21.55 -1.74 -15.59
N HIS A 3 -20.91 -1.06 -14.64
CA HIS A 3 -21.40 0.05 -13.81
C HIS A 3 -21.73 -0.29 -12.35
N ASP A 4 -20.70 -0.21 -11.52
CA ASP A 4 -20.70 0.68 -10.34
C ASP A 4 -21.11 2.11 -10.76
N PRO A 5 -21.75 2.95 -9.92
CA PRO A 5 -21.22 3.25 -8.58
C PRO A 5 -22.23 3.61 -7.46
N PHE A 6 -21.74 3.43 -6.24
CA PHE A 6 -22.24 3.96 -4.98
C PHE A 6 -22.77 5.41 -5.06
N PRO A 7 -23.96 5.71 -4.51
CA PRO A 7 -24.44 7.08 -4.39
C PRO A 7 -23.72 7.83 -3.27
N LEU A 8 -23.24 9.01 -3.66
CA LEU A 8 -22.70 10.10 -2.85
C LEU A 8 -23.66 10.53 -1.73
N VAL A 9 -23.08 10.74 -0.55
CA VAL A 9 -23.60 11.51 0.58
C VAL A 9 -23.91 12.93 0.12
N LYS A 10 -25.19 13.35 0.22
CA LYS A 10 -25.63 14.73 0.05
C LYS A 10 -25.59 15.46 1.41
N GLN A 11 -24.97 16.64 1.39
CA GLN A 11 -25.09 17.69 2.39
C GLN A 11 -26.55 18.17 2.51
N LEU A 12 -26.96 18.67 3.69
CA LEU A 12 -27.22 20.10 3.98
C LEU A 12 -28.08 20.29 5.25
N GLN A 13 -27.54 21.14 6.15
CA GLN A 13 -28.16 22.28 6.84
C GLN A 13 -29.31 22.12 7.88
N GLY A 14 -29.16 22.91 8.95
CA GLY A 14 -30.19 23.24 9.95
C GLY A 14 -30.02 22.44 11.24
N GLY A 15 -29.87 23.00 12.43
CA GLY A 15 -29.93 24.39 12.88
C GLY A 15 -29.92 24.43 14.40
N THR A 16 -29.46 25.55 14.94
CA THR A 16 -29.90 26.17 16.21
C THR A 16 -29.66 25.49 17.56
N PHE A 17 -29.39 26.36 18.55
CA PHE A 17 -29.36 26.16 20.01
C PHE A 17 -28.13 25.39 20.51
N TRP A 18 -27.23 25.97 21.30
CA TRP A 18 -27.52 26.60 22.57
C TRP A 18 -26.58 27.77 22.89
N LEU A 19 -27.18 28.92 23.24
CA LEU A 19 -26.60 29.91 24.15
C LEU A 19 -26.36 29.23 25.50
N PHE A 20 -25.10 29.11 25.91
CA PHE A 20 -24.74 28.90 27.32
C PHE A 20 -23.86 30.07 27.76
N THR A 21 -24.52 31.18 28.06
CA THR A 21 -23.97 32.15 29.00
C THR A 21 -23.88 31.51 30.38
N LYS A 22 -22.79 31.84 31.10
CA LYS A 22 -22.64 31.82 32.57
C LYS A 22 -21.86 30.63 33.17
N PHE A 23 -20.53 30.74 33.15
CA PHE A 23 -19.69 30.26 34.25
C PHE A 23 -18.83 31.43 34.75
N PRO A 24 -19.07 31.95 35.96
CA PRO A 24 -18.22 32.95 36.58
C PRO A 24 -16.98 32.28 37.20
N ASN A 25 -15.83 32.95 37.07
CA ASN A 25 -14.56 32.72 37.76
C ASN A 25 -13.98 31.30 37.72
N TYR A 26 -13.08 31.08 36.75
CA TYR A 26 -11.96 30.17 36.95
C TYR A 26 -10.67 30.95 36.69
N ASP A 27 -9.92 31.18 37.77
CA ASP A 27 -8.57 31.76 37.75
C ASP A 27 -7.66 30.90 36.86
N LEU A 28 -7.04 31.52 35.85
CA LEU A 28 -6.17 30.85 34.88
C LEU A 28 -4.72 30.65 35.38
N THR A 29 -4.46 30.77 36.69
CA THR A 29 -3.12 30.68 37.27
C THR A 29 -2.77 29.33 37.91
N SER A 30 -3.67 28.33 37.86
CA SER A 30 -3.46 27.01 38.49
C SER A 30 -3.46 25.81 37.52
N ALA A 31 -3.44 26.03 36.20
CA ALA A 31 -3.45 24.97 35.20
C ALA A 31 -2.05 24.34 34.91
N SER A 32 -1.08 24.45 35.82
CA SER A 32 0.27 23.88 35.65
C SER A 32 0.44 22.49 36.30
N SER A 33 -0.62 21.86 36.79
CA SER A 33 -0.52 20.64 37.61
C SER A 33 -1.27 19.40 37.09
N PHE A 34 -1.82 19.43 35.87
CA PHE A 34 -2.16 18.19 35.14
C PHE A 34 -1.14 17.97 34.02
N GLY A 35 0.10 17.73 34.43
CA GLY A 35 1.11 17.13 33.58
C GLY A 35 0.65 15.75 33.16
N ARG A 36 -0.02 15.66 32.00
CA ARG A 36 0.09 14.46 31.16
C ARG A 36 1.53 14.44 30.69
N HIS A 37 2.41 13.90 31.53
CA HIS A 37 3.73 13.47 31.12
C HIS A 37 3.50 12.35 30.10
N PHE A 38 3.39 12.73 28.83
CA PHE A 38 3.60 11.78 27.75
C PHE A 38 5.08 11.45 27.84
N PRO A 39 5.47 10.22 28.18
CA PRO A 39 6.88 9.85 28.14
C PRO A 39 7.37 10.13 26.72
N ASP A 40 8.55 10.77 26.63
CA ASP A 40 9.19 11.08 25.36
C ASP A 40 9.19 9.81 24.49
N ALA A 41 8.80 9.95 23.22
CA ALA A 41 8.54 8.86 22.27
C ALA A 41 9.73 7.89 22.09
N ASP A 42 10.88 8.22 22.67
CA ASP A 42 12.14 7.49 22.66
C ASP A 42 12.20 6.32 23.66
N THR A 43 11.19 6.11 24.52
CA THR A 43 11.19 5.04 25.55
C THR A 43 10.48 3.75 25.10
N VAL A 44 9.86 3.72 23.92
CA VAL A 44 9.30 2.47 23.39
C VAL A 44 10.48 1.63 22.86
N PRO A 45 10.79 0.46 23.46
CA PRO A 45 11.81 -0.43 22.92
C PRO A 45 11.45 -0.81 21.48
N PRO A 46 12.41 -0.91 20.52
CA PRO A 46 12.09 -1.17 19.13
C PRO A 46 11.56 -2.59 18.98
N MET A 47 10.24 -2.76 19.09
CA MET A 47 9.57 -3.99 18.69
C MET A 47 9.43 -3.95 17.17
N THR A 48 10.57 -4.18 16.49
CA THR A 48 10.80 -4.12 15.03
C THR A 48 10.50 -2.75 14.41
N ASP A 49 11.43 -2.25 13.60
CA ASP A 49 11.15 -1.08 12.78
C ASP A 49 9.95 -1.39 11.86
N GLU A 50 8.97 -0.49 11.84
CA GLU A 50 7.76 -0.63 11.03
C GLU A 50 8.10 -0.91 9.55
N ALA A 51 9.26 -0.40 9.11
CA ALA A 51 9.85 -0.68 7.80
C ALA A 51 10.24 -2.15 7.60
N THR A 52 10.83 -2.84 8.58
CA THR A 52 11.14 -4.27 8.48
C THR A 52 9.89 -5.11 8.42
N ILE A 53 8.88 -4.86 9.28
CA ILE A 53 7.60 -5.58 9.19
C ILE A 53 6.96 -5.37 7.81
N ALA A 54 7.03 -4.15 7.27
CA ALA A 54 6.51 -3.85 5.95
C ALA A 54 7.26 -4.60 4.83
N ARG A 55 8.59 -4.75 4.92
CA ARG A 55 9.38 -5.56 3.97
C ARG A 55 8.99 -7.04 4.04
N GLU A 56 8.94 -7.63 5.22
CA GLU A 56 8.52 -9.03 5.42
C GLU A 56 7.10 -9.25 4.86
N ARG A 57 6.22 -8.28 5.07
CA ARG A 57 4.86 -8.32 4.51
C ARG A 57 4.86 -8.29 2.99
N ILE A 58 5.70 -7.47 2.36
CA ILE A 58 5.86 -7.40 0.90
C ILE A 58 6.36 -8.75 0.36
N GLU A 59 7.38 -9.33 0.98
CA GLU A 59 7.93 -10.64 0.59
C GLU A 59 6.87 -11.75 0.70
N ARG A 60 6.09 -11.76 1.78
CA ARG A 60 4.99 -12.72 1.93
C ARG A 60 3.90 -12.53 0.87
N LEU A 61 3.55 -11.28 0.55
CA LEU A 61 2.59 -10.98 -0.52
C LEU A 61 3.12 -11.39 -1.89
N GLN A 62 4.43 -11.28 -2.13
CA GLN A 62 5.07 -11.75 -3.35
C GLN A 62 4.91 -13.26 -3.51
N SER A 63 5.21 -14.03 -2.46
CA SER A 63 5.06 -15.50 -2.49
C SER A 63 3.60 -15.90 -2.76
N LEU A 64 2.65 -15.27 -2.06
CA LEU A 64 1.21 -15.51 -2.29
C LEU A 64 0.75 -15.13 -3.70
N ALA A 65 1.30 -14.05 -4.27
CA ALA A 65 1.01 -13.67 -5.66
C ALA A 65 1.50 -14.74 -6.64
N ARG A 66 2.72 -15.25 -6.43
CA ARG A 66 3.29 -16.33 -7.24
C ARG A 66 2.46 -17.61 -7.17
N GLU A 67 2.09 -18.03 -5.96
CA GLU A 67 1.24 -19.21 -5.73
C GLU A 67 -0.15 -19.05 -6.37
N ALA A 68 -0.76 -17.86 -6.26
CA ALA A 68 -2.07 -17.60 -6.84
C ALA A 68 -2.05 -17.71 -8.37
N VAL A 69 -1.00 -17.23 -9.06
CA VAL A 69 -0.88 -17.41 -10.51
C VAL A 69 -0.70 -18.88 -10.87
N GLN A 70 0.13 -19.63 -10.14
CA GLN A 70 0.29 -21.06 -10.38
C GLN A 70 -1.02 -21.84 -10.19
N ALA A 71 -1.84 -21.41 -9.24
CA ALA A 71 -3.17 -21.98 -9.00
C ALA A 71 -4.25 -21.47 -9.99
N GLY A 72 -3.90 -20.66 -10.99
CA GLY A 72 -4.85 -20.09 -11.96
C GLY A 72 -5.74 -18.96 -11.41
N ASN A 73 -5.48 -18.48 -10.20
CA ASN A 73 -6.27 -17.44 -9.54
C ASN A 73 -5.72 -16.04 -9.83
N GLU A 74 -5.84 -15.59 -11.09
CA GLU A 74 -5.25 -14.32 -11.53
C GLU A 74 -5.74 -13.09 -10.76
N GLU A 75 -7.04 -13.01 -10.47
CA GLU A 75 -7.58 -11.85 -9.74
C GLU A 75 -7.01 -11.74 -8.33
N ARG A 76 -6.78 -12.88 -7.67
CA ARG A 76 -6.11 -12.94 -6.36
C ARG A 76 -4.67 -12.50 -6.47
N ALA A 77 -3.94 -12.97 -7.49
CA ALA A 77 -2.57 -12.54 -7.74
C ALA A 77 -2.48 -11.01 -7.90
N ARG A 78 -3.36 -10.41 -8.72
CA ARG A 78 -3.44 -8.96 -8.92
C ARG A 78 -3.76 -8.22 -7.62
N SER A 79 -4.62 -8.79 -6.77
CA SER A 79 -4.92 -8.22 -5.44
C SER A 79 -3.69 -8.20 -4.54
N TYR A 80 -2.90 -9.27 -4.51
CA TYR A 80 -1.67 -9.34 -3.70
C TYR A 80 -0.62 -8.34 -4.15
N VAL A 81 -0.38 -8.21 -5.46
CA VAL A 81 0.58 -7.23 -6.01
C VAL A 81 0.14 -5.80 -5.68
N ARG A 82 -1.13 -5.45 -5.91
CA ARG A 82 -1.68 -4.13 -5.54
C ARG A 82 -1.51 -3.84 -4.05
N ARG A 83 -1.73 -4.84 -3.21
CA ARG A 83 -1.54 -4.71 -1.76
C ARG A 83 -0.07 -4.50 -1.40
N ALA A 84 0.85 -5.20 -2.04
CA ALA A 84 2.29 -5.04 -1.82
C ALA A 84 2.77 -3.64 -2.21
N ARG A 85 2.34 -3.14 -3.39
CA ARG A 85 2.63 -1.77 -3.85
C ARG A 85 2.13 -0.73 -2.85
N ARG A 86 0.89 -0.86 -2.38
CA ARG A 86 0.31 0.06 -1.38
C ARG A 86 1.03 0.02 -0.03
N VAL A 87 1.52 -1.14 0.40
CA VAL A 87 2.36 -1.25 1.61
C VAL A 87 3.68 -0.51 1.38
N ALA A 88 4.35 -0.74 0.26
CA ALA A 88 5.60 -0.07 -0.08
C ALA A 88 5.43 1.46 -0.11
N GLU A 89 4.39 1.96 -0.78
CA GLU A 89 4.06 3.40 -0.84
C GLU A 89 3.84 4.00 0.55
N ARG A 90 3.02 3.33 1.39
CA ARG A 90 2.70 3.80 2.74
C ARG A 90 3.94 3.99 3.61
N HIS A 91 4.86 3.03 3.55
CA HIS A 91 6.08 3.05 4.35
C HIS A 91 7.26 3.70 3.59
N ARG A 92 7.02 4.28 2.40
CA ARG A 92 8.03 4.90 1.52
C ARG A 92 9.22 3.96 1.21
N LEU A 93 8.93 2.67 1.10
CA LEU A 93 9.92 1.64 0.79
C LEU A 93 10.06 1.48 -0.71
N ARG A 94 11.29 1.20 -1.15
CA ARG A 94 11.53 0.70 -2.52
C ARG A 94 11.19 -0.79 -2.56
N LEU A 95 10.51 -1.21 -3.61
CA LEU A 95 10.26 -2.62 -3.85
C LEU A 95 11.60 -3.30 -4.24
N PRO A 96 11.79 -4.58 -3.87
CA PRO A 96 12.92 -5.35 -4.37
C PRO A 96 12.92 -5.36 -5.91
N ARG A 97 14.08 -5.18 -6.54
CA ARG A 97 14.19 -5.21 -8.01
C ARG A 97 13.63 -6.49 -8.63
N SER A 98 13.74 -7.61 -7.93
CA SER A 98 13.14 -8.89 -8.32
C SER A 98 11.62 -8.80 -8.43
N PHE A 99 10.97 -8.13 -7.46
CA PHE A 99 9.53 -7.93 -7.42
C PHE A 99 9.05 -7.00 -8.55
N GLU A 100 9.75 -5.88 -8.76
CA GLU A 100 9.44 -4.93 -9.83
C GLU A 100 9.53 -5.62 -11.19
N ARG A 101 10.61 -6.38 -11.45
CA ARG A 101 10.80 -7.12 -12.71
C ARG A 101 9.80 -8.27 -12.90
N SER A 102 9.31 -8.87 -11.82
CA SER A 102 8.37 -9.99 -11.86
C SER A 102 6.90 -9.56 -11.79
N THR A 103 6.59 -8.28 -11.88
CA THR A 103 5.20 -7.79 -11.89
C THR A 103 4.95 -6.93 -13.13
N CYS A 104 3.71 -6.96 -13.61
CA CYS A 104 3.30 -6.09 -14.69
C CYS A 104 2.81 -4.75 -14.14
N ASP A 105 3.34 -3.64 -14.65
CA ASP A 105 2.91 -2.29 -14.24
C ASP A 105 1.50 -1.92 -14.69
N ALA A 106 1.02 -2.51 -15.80
CA ALA A 106 -0.31 -2.22 -16.35
C ALA A 106 -1.46 -2.98 -15.67
N CYS A 107 -1.32 -4.29 -15.43
CA CYS A 107 -2.40 -5.14 -14.91
C CYS A 107 -2.17 -5.67 -13.49
N ASP A 108 -1.06 -5.29 -12.85
CA ASP A 108 -0.62 -5.75 -11.52
C ASP A 108 -0.53 -7.28 -11.39
N THR A 109 -0.42 -8.04 -12.48
CA THR A 109 -0.26 -9.49 -12.39
C THR A 109 1.19 -9.88 -12.07
N TYR A 110 1.36 -11.01 -11.38
CA TYR A 110 2.68 -11.61 -11.20
C TYR A 110 3.07 -12.38 -12.47
N LEU A 111 4.28 -12.13 -12.97
CA LEU A 111 4.77 -12.67 -14.24
C LEU A 111 5.49 -14.01 -14.00
N LEU A 112 4.98 -15.06 -14.61
CA LEU A 112 5.59 -16.38 -14.70
C LEU A 112 6.00 -16.66 -16.15
N HIS A 113 7.30 -16.77 -16.37
CA HIS A 113 7.86 -17.13 -17.67
C HIS A 113 7.32 -18.49 -18.12
N GLY A 114 6.79 -18.53 -19.35
CA GLY A 114 6.18 -19.74 -19.92
C GLY A 114 4.70 -19.96 -19.53
N HIS A 115 4.14 -19.13 -18.65
CA HIS A 115 2.73 -19.18 -18.27
C HIS A 115 1.95 -17.97 -18.82
N ASN A 116 2.27 -16.77 -18.31
CA ASN A 116 1.57 -15.52 -18.65
C ASN A 116 2.52 -14.38 -19.08
N ALA A 117 3.79 -14.73 -19.25
CA ALA A 117 4.85 -13.82 -19.63
C ALA A 117 5.76 -14.51 -20.65
N ARG A 118 6.04 -13.78 -21.75
CA ARG A 118 6.99 -14.19 -22.78
C ARG A 118 8.24 -13.33 -22.69
N SER A 119 9.39 -13.96 -22.45
CA SER A 119 10.70 -13.31 -22.53
C SER A 119 11.27 -13.44 -23.94
N ARG A 120 11.84 -12.34 -24.46
CA ARG A 120 12.65 -12.33 -25.67
C ARG A 120 13.98 -11.68 -25.34
N THR A 121 15.06 -12.35 -25.68
CA THR A 121 16.41 -11.80 -25.60
C THR A 121 16.70 -11.07 -26.91
N GLN A 122 17.23 -9.86 -26.81
CA GLN A 122 17.73 -9.07 -27.92
C GLN A 122 19.17 -8.67 -27.60
N SER A 123 19.93 -8.22 -28.60
CA SER A 123 21.29 -7.74 -28.37
C SER A 123 21.28 -6.58 -27.37
N GLY A 124 21.78 -6.81 -26.15
CA GLY A 124 21.92 -5.79 -25.10
C GLY A 124 20.75 -5.65 -24.12
N HIS A 125 19.62 -6.34 -24.31
CA HIS A 125 18.50 -6.27 -23.34
C HIS A 125 17.52 -7.45 -23.43
N VAL A 126 16.75 -7.65 -22.36
CA VAL A 126 15.61 -8.57 -22.27
C VAL A 126 14.32 -7.79 -22.37
N VAL A 127 13.42 -8.23 -23.26
CA VAL A 127 12.05 -7.74 -23.34
C VAL A 127 11.12 -8.78 -22.71
N ILE A 128 10.36 -8.37 -21.72
CA ILE A 128 9.31 -9.19 -21.11
C ILE A 128 7.96 -8.65 -21.58
N THR A 129 7.17 -9.51 -22.23
CA THR A 129 5.80 -9.19 -22.67
C THR A 129 4.82 -9.92 -21.76
N CYS A 130 3.89 -9.20 -21.15
CA CYS A 130 2.76 -9.77 -20.42
C CYS A 130 1.61 -10.08 -21.40
N ASP A 131 0.74 -11.03 -21.04
CA ASP A 131 -0.46 -11.35 -21.82
C ASP A 131 -1.44 -10.17 -21.96
N CYS A 132 -1.37 -9.16 -21.08
CA CYS A 132 -2.13 -7.92 -21.24
C CYS A 132 -1.61 -7.01 -22.37
N GLY A 133 -0.47 -7.35 -22.98
CA GLY A 133 0.16 -6.59 -24.07
C GLY A 133 1.22 -5.58 -23.61
N SER A 134 1.40 -5.37 -22.31
CA SER A 134 2.46 -4.51 -21.79
C SER A 134 3.84 -5.12 -22.03
N GLN A 135 4.82 -4.27 -22.29
CA GLN A 135 6.20 -4.68 -22.56
C GLN A 135 7.16 -3.90 -21.67
N SER A 136 7.95 -4.62 -20.88
CA SER A 136 9.02 -4.05 -20.06
C SER A 136 10.37 -4.44 -20.64
N ARG A 137 11.31 -3.49 -20.67
CA ARG A 137 12.66 -3.67 -21.24
C ARG A 137 13.69 -3.52 -20.14
N TYR A 138 14.57 -4.51 -20.02
CA TYR A 138 15.63 -4.52 -19.02
C TYR A 138 16.98 -4.74 -19.70
N PRO A 139 17.95 -3.83 -19.54
CA PRO A 139 19.31 -4.07 -20.04
C PRO A 139 19.94 -5.26 -19.32
N TYR A 140 20.89 -5.92 -19.97
CA TYR A 140 21.86 -6.76 -19.26
C TYR A 140 22.76 -5.79 -18.48
N ASP A 141 22.64 -5.79 -17.15
CA ASP A 141 23.54 -5.01 -16.27
C ASP A 141 25.01 -5.37 -16.55
#